data_AF-A0A2G1WGN2-F1
#
_entry.id   AF-A0A2G1WGN2-F1
#
_cell.length_a   1.000
_cell.length_b   1.000
_cell.length_c   1.000
_cell.angle_alpha   90.00
_cell.angle_beta   90.00
_cell.angle_gamma   90.00
#
_symmetry.space_group_name_H-M   'P 1'
#
loop_
_entity.id
_entity.type
_entity.pdbx_description
1 polymer ?
#
loop_
_entity_poly.entity_id
_entity_poly.type
_entity_poly.pdbx_seq_one_letter_code
_entity_poly.pdbx_strand_id
1 'polypeptide(L)'
;MSTERPTPPDGYERFESNDPDSDVPTVELEPGEVLDGLVLDLTEGEGDYGPWYRLKIKDESRGVVRYFAKDEVKRAAAADRIEVGEQIWVAMDTEEVTLERDDGSTHDYNPTMVGFPGGD
;
A
#
# COMPACT_ATOMS: atom_id res chain seq x y z
N MET A 1 -34.23 11.73 17.28
CA MET A 1 -34.04 13.05 16.64
C MET A 1 -32.75 12.96 15.84
N SER A 2 -32.84 12.83 14.51
CA SER A 2 -31.66 12.92 13.65
C SER A 2 -31.33 14.39 13.45
N THR A 3 -30.15 14.82 13.84
CA THR A 3 -29.60 16.09 13.37
C THR A 3 -29.22 15.89 11.92
N GLU A 4 -29.98 16.52 11.02
CA GLU A 4 -29.84 16.35 9.57
C GLU A 4 -28.44 16.78 9.07
N ARG A 5 -27.66 17.49 9.88
CA ARG A 5 -26.28 17.91 9.61
C ARG A 5 -25.48 18.07 10.91
N PRO A 6 -24.76 17.06 11.40
CA PRO A 6 -23.89 17.21 12.56
C PRO A 6 -22.76 18.22 12.25
N THR A 7 -22.51 19.14 13.19
CA THR A 7 -21.33 20.00 13.21
C THR A 7 -20.31 19.46 14.21
N PRO A 8 -19.00 19.56 13.92
CA PRO A 8 -17.97 19.11 14.84
C PRO A 8 -18.06 19.85 16.19
N PRO A 9 -17.71 19.18 17.32
CA PRO A 9 -17.64 19.82 18.64
C PRO A 9 -16.59 20.93 18.70
N ASP A 10 -16.71 21.82 19.70
CA ASP A 10 -15.71 22.86 19.95
C ASP A 10 -14.31 22.25 20.14
N GLY A 11 -13.32 22.83 19.45
CA GLY A 11 -11.92 22.37 19.45
C GLY A 11 -11.56 21.40 18.32
N TYR A 12 -12.52 20.95 17.52
CA TYR A 12 -12.27 20.16 16.32
C TYR A 12 -12.21 21.07 15.10
N GLU A 13 -11.06 21.07 14.42
CA GLU A 13 -10.93 21.74 13.14
C GLU A 13 -11.67 20.93 12.07
N ARG A 14 -12.58 21.58 11.35
CA ARG A 14 -13.24 20.96 10.20
C ARG A 14 -12.23 20.89 9.07
N PHE A 15 -11.77 19.68 8.78
CA PHE A 15 -10.95 19.43 7.61
C PHE A 15 -11.78 19.70 6.34
N GLU A 16 -11.36 20.70 5.56
CA GLU A 16 -11.79 20.82 4.17
C GLU A 16 -10.83 19.98 3.35
N SER A 17 -11.30 18.83 2.87
CA SER A 17 -10.55 18.01 1.92
C SER A 17 -10.39 18.78 0.62
N ASN A 18 -9.33 19.59 0.53
CA ASN A 18 -8.61 19.68 -0.73
C ASN A 18 -8.06 18.29 -0.96
N ASP A 19 -8.54 17.62 -2.00
CA ASP A 19 -7.91 16.41 -2.50
C ASP A 19 -6.84 16.83 -3.51
N PRO A 20 -5.56 17.02 -3.11
CA PRO A 20 -4.47 16.83 -4.03
C PRO A 20 -4.10 15.34 -3.91
N ASP A 21 -4.89 14.48 -4.56
CA ASP A 21 -4.38 13.18 -5.01
C ASP A 21 -3.05 13.38 -5.81
N SER A 22 -2.70 14.60 -6.22
CA SER A 22 -1.46 14.94 -6.92
C SER A 22 -0.20 15.08 -6.04
N ASP A 23 -0.27 15.28 -4.72
CA ASP A 23 0.92 15.66 -3.90
C ASP A 23 1.49 14.55 -3.00
N VAL A 24 0.84 13.39 -2.90
CA VAL A 24 1.38 12.27 -2.11
C VAL A 24 2.47 11.53 -2.92
N PRO A 25 3.72 11.48 -2.43
CA PRO A 25 4.80 10.84 -3.17
C PRO A 25 4.61 9.33 -3.26
N THR A 26 4.97 8.76 -4.41
CA THR A 26 5.07 7.31 -4.57
C THR A 26 6.46 6.87 -4.15
N VAL A 27 6.54 5.88 -3.25
CA VAL A 27 7.80 5.25 -2.84
C VAL A 27 8.02 3.99 -3.65
N GLU A 28 9.27 3.80 -4.09
CA GLU A 28 9.78 2.52 -4.56
C GLU A 28 10.83 2.07 -3.55
N LEU A 29 10.69 0.84 -3.05
CA LEU A 29 11.63 0.29 -2.09
C LEU A 29 12.89 -0.17 -2.81
N GLU A 30 14.03 0.10 -2.19
CA GLU A 30 15.31 -0.51 -2.53
C GLU A 30 15.50 -1.83 -1.73
N PRO A 31 16.37 -2.75 -2.20
CA PRO A 31 16.63 -4.00 -1.50
C PRO A 31 17.08 -3.75 -0.04
N GLY A 32 16.41 -4.41 0.91
CA GLY A 32 16.62 -4.24 2.34
C GLY A 32 15.84 -3.09 2.98
N GLU A 33 15.11 -2.27 2.21
CA GLU A 33 14.22 -1.26 2.77
C GLU A 33 12.90 -1.84 3.26
N VAL A 34 12.38 -1.17 4.28
CA VAL A 34 11.09 -1.46 4.92
C VAL A 34 10.18 -0.25 4.81
N LEU A 35 8.91 -0.52 4.54
CA LEU A 35 7.78 0.38 4.63
C LEU A 35 6.75 -0.24 5.58
N ASP A 36 6.59 0.36 6.74
CA ASP A 36 5.61 -0.06 7.73
C ASP A 36 4.71 1.09 8.14
N GLY A 37 3.43 0.80 8.37
CA GLY A 37 2.49 1.82 8.80
C GLY A 37 1.03 1.48 8.58
N LEU A 38 0.18 2.49 8.80
CA LEU A 38 -1.27 2.35 8.72
C LEU A 38 -1.74 2.48 7.26
N VAL A 39 -2.51 1.52 6.78
CA VAL A 39 -3.18 1.60 5.47
C VAL A 39 -4.32 2.61 5.57
N LEU A 40 -4.22 3.70 4.80
CA LEU A 40 -5.21 4.76 4.72
C LEU A 40 -6.18 4.59 3.55
N ASP A 41 -5.72 3.99 2.46
CA ASP A 41 -6.50 3.73 1.26
C ASP A 41 -5.89 2.57 0.46
N LEU A 42 -6.75 1.85 -0.27
CA LEU A 42 -6.37 0.81 -1.21
C LEU A 42 -7.13 1.06 -2.52
N THR A 43 -6.41 1.48 -3.55
CA THR A 43 -6.95 1.67 -4.90
C THR A 43 -6.61 0.47 -5.76
N GLU A 44 -7.58 -0.06 -6.50
CA GLU A 44 -7.37 -1.08 -7.52
C GLU A 44 -7.68 -0.55 -8.93
N GLY A 45 -7.14 -1.23 -9.94
CA GLY A 45 -7.51 -1.00 -11.33
C GLY A 45 -6.98 -2.08 -12.26
N GLU A 46 -7.32 -1.98 -13.54
CA GLU A 46 -6.83 -2.89 -14.58
C GLU A 46 -5.75 -2.21 -15.43
N GLY A 47 -4.75 -2.98 -15.85
CA GLY A 47 -3.71 -2.55 -16.78
C GLY A 47 -3.29 -3.68 -17.72
N ASP A 48 -2.32 -3.40 -18.60
CA ASP A 48 -1.89 -4.33 -19.65
C ASP A 48 -1.34 -5.68 -19.12
N TYR A 49 -0.91 -5.71 -17.85
CA TYR A 49 -0.34 -6.86 -17.17
C TYR A 49 -1.27 -7.43 -16.08
N GLY A 50 -2.58 -7.16 -16.19
CA GLY A 50 -3.59 -7.59 -15.24
C GLY A 50 -3.91 -6.55 -14.16
N PRO A 51 -4.59 -6.94 -13.07
CA PRO A 51 -4.98 -6.01 -12.03
C PRO A 51 -3.75 -5.40 -11.35
N TRP A 52 -3.84 -4.14 -10.96
CA TRP A 52 -2.84 -3.45 -10.14
C TRP A 52 -3.50 -2.92 -8.88
N TYR A 53 -2.70 -2.81 -7.81
CA TYR A 53 -3.13 -2.29 -6.53
C TYR A 53 -2.15 -1.24 -6.04
N ARG A 54 -2.68 -0.17 -5.44
CA ARG A 54 -1.90 0.95 -4.91
C ARG A 54 -2.38 1.27 -3.52
N LEU A 55 -1.49 1.16 -2.55
CA LEU A 55 -1.75 1.46 -1.15
C LEU A 55 -1.36 2.90 -0.86
N LYS A 56 -2.15 3.59 -0.04
CA LYS A 56 -1.76 4.82 0.65
C LYS A 56 -1.44 4.47 2.08
N ILE A 57 -0.21 4.66 2.51
CA ILE A 57 0.29 4.21 3.81
C ILE A 57 0.79 5.41 4.61
N LYS A 58 0.42 5.49 5.89
CA LYS A 58 1.00 6.43 6.85
C LYS A 58 2.17 5.75 7.55
N ASP A 59 3.36 5.97 7.02
CA ASP A 59 4.65 5.56 7.59
C ASP A 59 5.13 6.62 8.58
N GLU A 60 5.72 6.20 9.70
CA GLU A 60 6.16 7.14 10.75
C GLU A 60 7.36 8.00 10.33
N SER A 61 8.23 7.47 9.48
CA SER A 61 9.46 8.11 9.02
C SER A 61 9.28 8.98 7.77
N ARG A 62 8.41 8.56 6.86
CA ARG A 62 8.18 9.16 5.53
C ARG A 62 6.88 9.96 5.47
N GLY A 63 6.02 9.84 6.47
CA GLY A 63 4.68 10.42 6.46
C GLY A 63 3.73 9.61 5.58
N VAL A 64 2.81 10.29 4.90
CA VAL A 64 1.86 9.62 4.00
C VAL A 64 2.51 9.42 2.64
N VAL A 65 2.59 8.17 2.19
CA VAL A 65 3.17 7.76 0.91
C VAL A 65 2.22 6.87 0.13
N ARG A 66 2.48 6.71 -1.18
CA ARG A 66 1.86 5.70 -2.02
C ARG A 66 2.83 4.59 -2.34
N TYR A 67 2.33 3.37 -2.38
CA TYR A 67 3.10 2.21 -2.75
C TYR A 67 2.32 1.35 -3.75
N PHE A 68 2.93 1.05 -4.90
CA PHE A 68 2.38 0.09 -5.83
C PHE A 68 2.68 -1.33 -5.35
N ALA A 69 1.63 -2.13 -5.16
CA ALA A 69 1.78 -3.49 -4.66
C ALA A 69 2.55 -4.34 -5.69
N LYS A 70 3.66 -4.92 -5.23
CA LYS A 70 4.49 -5.85 -5.98
C LYS A 70 4.43 -7.22 -5.27
N ASP A 71 4.71 -8.29 -6.02
CA ASP A 71 4.85 -9.67 -5.54
C ASP A 71 3.86 -10.12 -4.44
N GLU A 72 4.31 -10.45 -3.22
CA GLU A 72 3.44 -10.94 -2.14
C GLU A 72 2.41 -9.89 -1.71
N VAL A 73 2.78 -8.61 -1.73
CA VAL A 73 1.85 -7.51 -1.44
C VAL A 73 0.72 -7.50 -2.46
N LYS A 74 1.03 -7.69 -3.74
CA LYS A 74 0.03 -7.77 -4.81
C LYS A 74 -0.87 -8.99 -4.63
N ARG A 75 -0.28 -10.15 -4.29
CA ARG A 75 -1.04 -11.38 -4.02
C ARG A 75 -1.96 -11.25 -2.81
N ALA A 76 -1.51 -10.59 -1.74
CA ALA A 76 -2.32 -10.31 -0.57
C ALA A 76 -3.47 -9.35 -0.88
N ALA A 77 -3.21 -8.27 -1.63
CA ALA A 77 -4.24 -7.34 -2.07
C ALA A 77 -5.32 -8.06 -2.91
N ALA A 78 -4.90 -8.90 -3.87
CA ALA A 78 -5.82 -9.67 -4.72
C ALA A 78 -6.62 -10.76 -3.97
N ALA A 79 -6.18 -11.14 -2.77
CA ALA A 79 -6.84 -12.11 -1.90
C ALA A 79 -7.68 -11.44 -0.80
N ASP A 80 -7.94 -10.13 -0.90
CA ASP A 80 -8.67 -9.32 0.09
C ASP A 80 -8.07 -9.44 1.50
N ARG A 81 -6.74 -9.58 1.60
CA ARG A 81 -6.01 -9.72 2.87
C ARG A 81 -5.57 -8.39 3.48
N ILE A 82 -5.65 -7.29 2.72
CA ILE A 82 -5.21 -5.96 3.15
C ILE A 82 -6.44 -5.13 3.48
N GLU A 83 -6.59 -4.73 4.74
CA GLU A 83 -7.71 -3.92 5.19
C GLU A 83 -7.30 -2.46 5.42
N VAL A 84 -8.16 -1.52 4.97
CA VAL A 84 -7.99 -0.09 5.27
C VAL A 84 -8.22 0.13 6.78
N GLY A 85 -7.29 0.82 7.41
CA GLY A 85 -7.27 1.04 8.87
C GLY A 85 -6.45 0.00 9.64
N GLU A 86 -5.81 -0.95 8.96
CA GLU A 86 -4.88 -1.91 9.58
C GLU A 86 -3.42 -1.49 9.40
N GLN A 87 -2.54 -1.97 10.28
CA GLN A 87 -1.10 -1.87 10.10
C GLN A 87 -0.65 -2.87 9.04
N ILE A 88 0.34 -2.47 8.24
CA ILE A 88 1.00 -3.33 7.27
C ILE A 88 2.51 -3.19 7.42
N TRP A 89 3.22 -4.29 7.20
CA TRP A 89 4.66 -4.31 7.03
C TRP A 89 4.98 -4.79 5.63
N VAL A 90 5.78 -4.02 4.89
CA VAL A 90 6.25 -4.36 3.55
C VAL A 90 7.76 -4.21 3.53
N ALA A 91 8.46 -5.17 2.94
CA ALA A 91 9.91 -5.06 2.75
C ALA A 91 10.32 -5.65 1.40
N MET A 92 11.42 -5.14 0.86
CA MET A 92 12.08 -5.73 -0.29
C MET A 92 13.25 -6.59 0.19
N ASP A 93 13.30 -7.85 -0.26
CA ASP A 93 14.41 -8.74 0.06
C ASP A 93 15.72 -8.22 -0.56
N THR A 94 16.85 -8.52 0.07
CA THR A 94 18.18 -8.25 -0.48
C THR A 94 18.62 -9.30 -1.49
N GLU A 95 18.06 -10.50 -1.44
CA GLU A 95 18.39 -11.58 -2.37
C GLU A 95 17.52 -11.51 -3.63
N GLU A 96 18.14 -11.75 -4.80
CA GLU A 96 17.44 -11.81 -6.08
C GLU A 96 16.90 -13.22 -6.34
N VAL A 97 15.71 -13.28 -6.94
CA VAL A 97 15.09 -14.52 -7.39
C VAL A 97 14.89 -14.44 -8.90
N THR A 98 15.26 -15.51 -9.60
CA THR A 98 15.00 -15.65 -11.04
C THR A 98 13.58 -16.17 -11.26
N LEU A 99 12.75 -15.38 -11.93
CA LEU A 99 11.47 -15.82 -12.49
C LEU A 99 11.68 -16.36 -13.90
N GLU A 100 11.34 -17.63 -14.12
CA GLU A 100 11.23 -18.20 -15.47
C GLU A 100 9.79 -18.07 -15.96
N ARG A 101 9.60 -17.53 -17.16
CA ARG A 101 8.30 -17.37 -17.81
C ARG A 101 8.04 -18.53 -18.79
N ASP A 102 6.77 -18.72 -19.14
CA ASP A 102 6.33 -19.77 -20.07
C ASP A 102 6.95 -19.66 -21.48
N ASP A 103 7.45 -18.48 -21.86
CA ASP A 103 8.18 -18.24 -23.12
C ASP A 103 9.68 -18.58 -23.03
N GLY A 104 10.13 -19.09 -21.88
CA GLY A 104 11.53 -19.45 -21.60
C GLY A 104 12.41 -18.25 -21.26
N SER A 105 11.87 -17.03 -21.17
CA SER A 105 12.62 -15.88 -20.68
C SER A 105 12.76 -15.91 -19.16
N THR A 106 13.93 -15.48 -18.68
CA THR A 106 14.20 -15.33 -17.25
C THR A 106 14.31 -13.86 -16.87
N HIS A 107 13.84 -13.51 -15.68
CA HIS A 107 13.96 -12.17 -15.11
C HIS A 107 14.35 -12.26 -13.64
N ASP A 108 15.49 -11.68 -13.29
CA ASP A 108 15.96 -11.58 -11.91
C ASP A 108 15.34 -10.34 -11.26
N TYR A 109 14.82 -10.50 -10.04
CA TYR A 109 14.23 -9.42 -9.28
C TYR A 109 14.32 -9.69 -7.77
N ASN A 110 14.32 -8.62 -6.97
CA ASN A 110 14.17 -8.73 -5.52
C ASN A 110 12.68 -8.83 -5.15
N PRO A 111 12.24 -9.92 -4.50
CA PRO A 111 10.85 -10.08 -4.10
C PRO A 111 10.46 -9.10 -3.00
N THR A 112 9.18 -8.71 -2.98
CA THR A 112 8.63 -7.88 -1.92
C THR A 112 7.69 -8.72 -1.05
N MET A 113 7.97 -8.74 0.24
CA MET A 113 7.25 -9.48 1.26
C MET A 113 6.20 -8.60 1.94
N VAL A 114 5.19 -9.24 2.55
CA VAL A 114 4.14 -8.56 3.31
C VAL A 114 3.84 -9.26 4.63
N GLY A 115 3.63 -8.48 5.68
CA GLY A 115 3.22 -8.94 7.01
C GLY A 115 2.05 -8.14 7.56
N PHE A 116 1.21 -8.80 8.35
CA PHE A 116 0.04 -8.22 9.02
C PHE A 116 0.14 -8.46 10.54
N PRO A 117 -0.34 -7.53 11.39
CA PRO A 117 -0.39 -7.73 12.83
C PRO A 117 -1.24 -8.96 13.19
N GLY A 118 -0.71 -9.84 14.05
CA GLY A 118 -1.42 -11.04 14.50
C GLY A 118 -1.20 -12.30 13.64
N GLY A 119 -0.21 -12.28 12.74
CA GLY A 119 0.33 -13.52 12.18
C GLY A 119 1.00 -14.36 13.28
N ASP A 120 0.43 -15.53 13.57
CA ASP A 120 1.07 -16.60 14.35
C ASP A 120 2.05 -17.38 13.47
#